data_AF-A0A0N8PNS3-F1
#
_entry.id   AF-A0A0N8PNS3-F1
#
_cell.length_a   1.000
_cell.length_b   1.000
_cell.length_c   1.000
_cell.angle_alpha   90.00
_cell.angle_beta   90.00
_cell.angle_gamma   90.00
#
_symmetry.space_group_name_H-M   'P 1'
#
loop_
_entity.id
_entity.type
_entity.pdbx_description
1 polymer ?
#
loop_
_entity_poly.entity_id
_entity_poly.type
_entity_poly.pdbx_seq_one_letter_code
_entity_poly.pdbx_strand_id
1 'polypeptide(L)'
;MNHWRGTADAVSMKFMKVERMEGLEMNETTQPTKVAKVLRTLFSDLEMPYISLLGEGWDSVAYLVNESIVVRVPKRSAVGRQMAREVRILGAIRPYVSARIPLIEWFGQSQEDFAVSAIGYRKLSGTPLWAIPPGPTRDGVLRQVGQFLRDLHAIPISGLNKVHVKWFRWTGYNV
;
A
#
# COMPACT_ATOMS: atom_id res chain seq x y z
N MET A 1 30.79 23.77 -31.73
CA MET A 1 31.24 22.74 -30.76
C MET A 1 30.00 22.22 -30.06
N ASN A 2 29.18 21.46 -30.79
CA ASN A 2 29.15 19.97 -30.89
C ASN A 2 28.34 19.41 -29.71
N HIS A 3 27.01 19.27 -29.85
CA HIS A 3 26.26 18.21 -30.56
C HIS A 3 26.02 16.97 -29.70
N TRP A 4 24.74 16.78 -29.33
CA TRP A 4 24.06 15.50 -29.54
C TRP A 4 22.56 15.77 -29.81
N ARG A 5 22.23 15.76 -31.10
CA ARG A 5 20.90 15.38 -31.62
C ARG A 5 21.05 13.94 -32.12
N GLY A 6 20.10 13.09 -31.79
CA GLY A 6 19.96 11.72 -32.27
C GLY A 6 18.72 11.13 -31.59
N THR A 7 17.53 11.41 -32.13
CA THR A 7 16.74 10.55 -33.03
C THR A 7 15.77 9.67 -32.26
N ALA A 8 14.50 9.86 -32.60
CA ALA A 8 13.40 9.00 -32.23
C ALA A 8 13.74 7.53 -32.48
N ASP A 9 13.58 6.70 -31.44
CA ASP A 9 13.13 5.34 -31.62
C ASP A 9 11.74 5.22 -30.99
N ALA A 10 10.80 4.96 -31.88
CA ALA A 10 9.44 4.66 -31.59
C ALA A 10 9.39 3.37 -30.76
N VAL A 11 9.08 3.50 -29.48
CA VAL A 11 8.18 2.52 -28.86
C VAL A 11 6.86 3.23 -28.67
N SER A 12 6.04 3.14 -29.73
CA SER A 12 4.58 3.19 -29.63
C SER A 12 4.15 2.24 -28.51
N MET A 13 4.10 2.71 -27.27
CA MET A 13 3.30 2.09 -26.23
C MET A 13 1.85 2.41 -26.57
N LYS A 14 1.36 1.59 -27.48
CA LYS A 14 -0.02 1.41 -27.87
C LYS A 14 -0.88 1.54 -26.62
N PHE A 15 -1.63 2.63 -26.59
CA PHE A 15 -2.65 2.96 -25.62
C PHE A 15 -3.44 1.71 -25.22
N MET A 16 -3.12 1.13 -24.06
CA MET A 16 -4.01 0.20 -23.41
C MET A 16 -4.96 1.05 -22.59
N LYS A 17 -6.02 1.48 -23.27
CA LYS A 17 -7.20 2.14 -22.71
C LYS A 17 -7.56 1.38 -21.42
N VAL A 18 -7.38 2.00 -20.26
CA VAL A 18 -7.95 1.51 -19.00
C VAL A 18 -9.44 1.76 -19.12
N GLU A 19 -10.11 0.93 -19.92
CA GLU A 19 -11.55 0.89 -19.95
C GLU A 19 -12.01 0.46 -18.56
N ARG A 20 -12.94 1.26 -18.03
CA ARG A 20 -13.64 1.10 -16.76
C ARG A 20 -13.77 -0.38 -16.40
N MET A 21 -13.34 -0.73 -15.18
CA MET A 21 -13.76 -1.96 -14.52
C MET A 21 -15.22 -1.83 -14.06
N GLU A 22 -16.13 -1.56 -14.99
CA GLU A 22 -17.58 -1.72 -14.84
C GLU A 22 -17.92 -3.08 -15.47
N GLY A 23 -18.11 -4.11 -14.64
CA GLY A 23 -18.47 -5.46 -15.13
C GLY A 23 -17.84 -6.65 -14.39
N LEU A 24 -17.48 -6.52 -13.11
CA LEU A 24 -17.22 -7.70 -12.28
C LEU A 24 -18.54 -8.13 -11.65
N GLU A 25 -19.30 -8.97 -12.36
CA GLU A 25 -20.39 -9.72 -11.76
C GLU A 25 -19.85 -10.69 -10.70
N MET A 26 -20.63 -10.80 -9.63
CA MET A 26 -20.34 -11.52 -8.39
C MET A 26 -20.53 -13.03 -8.59
N ASN A 27 -19.50 -13.74 -9.06
CA ASN A 27 -19.51 -15.20 -9.05
C ASN A 27 -18.09 -15.78 -9.27
N GLU A 28 -17.64 -16.49 -8.23
CA GLU A 28 -16.66 -17.58 -8.24
C GLU A 28 -15.20 -17.27 -8.65
N THR A 29 -14.35 -17.19 -7.61
CA THR A 29 -12.89 -17.31 -7.67
C THR A 29 -12.18 -16.18 -8.43
N THR A 30 -11.90 -15.07 -7.75
CA THR A 30 -10.99 -14.00 -8.22
C THR A 30 -9.65 -14.58 -8.66
N GLN A 31 -9.52 -14.81 -9.97
CA GLN A 31 -8.39 -15.47 -10.61
C GLN A 31 -7.07 -14.75 -10.26
N PRO A 32 -6.14 -15.41 -9.53
CA PRO A 32 -4.82 -14.86 -9.22
C PRO A 32 -4.06 -14.45 -10.48
N THR A 33 -4.36 -15.04 -11.64
CA THR A 33 -3.62 -14.87 -12.90
C THR A 33 -3.77 -13.48 -13.53
N LYS A 34 -4.97 -12.89 -13.57
CA LYS A 34 -5.18 -11.55 -14.14
C LYS A 34 -4.56 -10.47 -13.25
N VAL A 35 -4.79 -10.56 -11.94
CA VAL A 35 -4.24 -9.60 -10.97
C VAL A 35 -2.72 -9.72 -10.91
N ALA A 36 -2.16 -10.93 -10.90
CA ALA A 36 -0.72 -11.14 -10.96
C ALA A 36 -0.07 -10.46 -12.17
N LYS A 37 -0.71 -10.51 -13.35
CA LYS A 37 -0.19 -9.86 -14.56
C LYS A 37 -0.11 -8.33 -14.39
N VAL A 38 -1.17 -7.72 -13.84
CA VAL A 38 -1.18 -6.28 -13.56
C VAL A 38 -0.14 -5.92 -12.52
N LEU A 39 -0.07 -6.67 -11.41
CA LEU A 39 0.87 -6.41 -10.32
C LEU A 39 2.34 -6.54 -10.76
N ARG A 40 2.68 -7.53 -11.60
CA ARG A 40 4.03 -7.66 -12.18
C ARG A 40 4.40 -6.48 -13.08
N THR A 41 3.41 -5.85 -13.71
CA THR A 41 3.63 -4.63 -14.50
C THR A 41 3.83 -3.42 -13.58
N LEU A 42 3.07 -3.33 -12.49
CA LEU A 42 3.17 -2.23 -11.52
C LEU A 42 4.44 -2.29 -10.67
N PHE A 43 4.90 -3.48 -10.32
CA PHE A 43 6.07 -3.72 -9.48
C PHE A 43 7.10 -4.55 -10.25
N SER A 44 7.70 -3.94 -11.28
CA SER A 44 8.66 -4.62 -12.15
C SER A 44 9.94 -5.06 -11.43
N ASP A 45 10.24 -4.46 -10.29
CA ASP A 45 11.35 -4.79 -9.39
C ASP A 45 11.02 -5.89 -8.38
N LEU A 46 9.75 -6.32 -8.30
CA LEU A 46 9.29 -7.37 -7.40
C LEU A 46 9.02 -8.67 -8.18
N GLU A 47 9.86 -9.67 -7.95
CA GLU A 47 9.60 -11.02 -8.46
C GLU A 47 8.36 -11.62 -7.80
N MET A 48 7.42 -12.14 -8.60
CA MET A 48 6.17 -12.73 -8.11
C MET A 48 5.94 -14.15 -8.68
N PRO A 49 6.82 -15.13 -8.39
CA PRO A 49 6.58 -16.52 -8.76
C PRO A 49 5.33 -17.09 -8.08
N TYR A 50 5.05 -16.67 -6.83
CA TYR A 50 3.90 -17.15 -6.06
C TYR A 50 3.04 -15.98 -5.59
N ILE A 51 1.74 -16.08 -5.83
CA ILE A 51 0.74 -15.13 -5.38
C ILE A 51 -0.55 -15.85 -5.00
N SER A 52 -1.08 -15.55 -3.83
CA SER A 52 -2.34 -16.09 -3.33
C SER A 52 -3.21 -14.99 -2.74
N LEU A 53 -4.52 -15.24 -2.64
CA LEU A 53 -5.42 -14.35 -1.92
C LEU A 53 -5.12 -14.47 -0.41
N LEU A 54 -4.86 -13.35 0.25
CA LEU A 54 -4.68 -13.29 1.69
C LEU A 54 -5.99 -12.95 2.42
N GLY A 55 -6.81 -12.10 1.81
CA GLY A 55 -8.09 -11.70 2.36
C GLY A 55 -8.73 -10.56 1.57
N GLU A 56 -10.00 -10.32 1.83
CA GLU A 56 -10.78 -9.31 1.14
C GLU A 56 -11.65 -8.55 2.13
N GLY A 57 -11.64 -7.23 2.03
CA GLY A 57 -12.52 -6.35 2.79
C GLY A 57 -13.35 -5.44 1.88
N TRP A 58 -14.04 -4.49 2.49
CA TRP A 58 -14.86 -3.49 1.79
C TRP A 58 -14.05 -2.54 0.89
N ASP A 59 -12.81 -2.27 1.28
CA ASP A 59 -11.98 -1.25 0.65
C ASP A 59 -10.94 -1.82 -0.32
N SER A 60 -10.39 -2.99 -0.01
CA SER A 60 -9.30 -3.57 -0.76
C SER A 60 -9.29 -5.08 -0.74
N VAL A 61 -8.68 -5.67 -1.77
CA VAL A 61 -8.27 -7.07 -1.80
C VAL A 61 -6.78 -7.14 -1.44
N ALA A 62 -6.42 -8.05 -0.53
CA ALA A 62 -5.04 -8.29 -0.11
C ALA A 62 -4.54 -9.62 -0.70
N TYR A 63 -3.37 -9.58 -1.31
CA TYR A 63 -2.66 -10.73 -1.87
C TYR A 63 -1.38 -10.97 -1.09
N LEU A 64 -1.00 -12.24 -0.95
CA LEU A 64 0.27 -12.66 -0.39
C LEU A 64 1.20 -13.09 -1.53
N VAL A 65 2.31 -12.38 -1.69
CA VAL A 65 3.35 -12.64 -2.67
C VAL A 65 4.56 -13.26 -1.95
N ASN A 66 5.05 -14.38 -2.48
CA ASN A 66 6.21 -15.11 -1.97
C ASN A 66 6.19 -15.30 -0.44
N GLU A 67 4.99 -15.55 0.11
CA GLU A 67 4.69 -15.77 1.53
C GLU A 67 5.08 -14.65 2.52
N SER A 68 5.68 -13.57 2.04
CA SER A 68 6.37 -12.56 2.85
C SER A 68 6.00 -11.12 2.51
N ILE A 69 5.29 -10.89 1.40
CA ILE A 69 4.89 -9.55 0.95
C ILE A 69 3.37 -9.51 0.83
N VAL A 70 2.76 -8.52 1.45
CA VAL A 70 1.33 -8.23 1.29
C VAL A 70 1.18 -7.14 0.25
N VAL A 71 0.38 -7.41 -0.79
CA VAL A 71 -0.03 -6.42 -1.78
C VAL A 71 -1.51 -6.12 -1.59
N ARG A 72 -1.87 -4.85 -1.39
CA ARG A 72 -3.26 -4.40 -1.29
C ARG A 72 -3.65 -3.65 -2.56
N VAL A 73 -4.75 -4.08 -3.16
CA VAL A 73 -5.36 -3.46 -4.35
C VAL A 73 -6.69 -2.80 -3.93
N PRO A 74 -6.84 -1.48 -4.08
CA PRO A 74 -8.08 -0.78 -3.74
C PRO A 74 -9.20 -1.18 -4.70
N LYS A 75 -10.43 -1.33 -4.18
CA LYS A 75 -11.62 -1.64 -4.99
C LYS A 75 -12.21 -0.42 -5.72
N ARG A 76 -11.83 0.79 -5.30
CA ARG A 76 -12.32 2.07 -5.86
C ARG A 76 -11.29 3.18 -5.69
N SER A 77 -11.32 4.19 -6.57
CA SER A 77 -10.31 5.27 -6.58
C SER A 77 -10.26 6.08 -5.27
N ALA A 78 -11.40 6.25 -4.60
CA ALA A 78 -11.46 6.88 -3.28
C ALA A 78 -10.61 6.15 -2.23
N VAL A 79 -10.56 4.81 -2.28
CA VAL A 79 -9.69 4.02 -1.40
C VAL A 79 -8.23 4.17 -1.83
N GLY A 80 -7.93 4.23 -3.12
CA GLY A 80 -6.58 4.54 -3.61
C GLY A 80 -6.06 5.87 -3.06
N ARG A 81 -6.89 6.91 -2.97
CA ARG A 81 -6.53 8.18 -2.32
C ARG A 81 -6.32 8.04 -0.81
N GLN A 82 -7.13 7.22 -0.13
CA GLN A 82 -6.94 6.94 1.30
C GLN A 82 -5.65 6.16 1.55
N MET A 83 -5.34 5.15 0.75
CA MET A 83 -4.07 4.41 0.82
C MET A 83 -2.87 5.33 0.60
N ALA A 84 -2.96 6.28 -0.33
CA ALA A 84 -1.92 7.28 -0.51
C ALA A 84 -1.67 8.15 0.74
N ARG A 85 -2.71 8.39 1.56
CA ARG A 85 -2.57 9.03 2.88
C ARG A 85 -1.97 8.06 3.91
N GLU A 86 -2.43 6.81 3.92
CA GLU A 86 -1.93 5.74 4.80
C GLU A 86 -0.40 5.59 4.67
N VAL A 87 0.10 5.52 3.43
CA VAL A 87 1.54 5.51 3.12
C VAL A 87 2.31 6.63 3.85
N ARG A 88 1.79 7.85 3.81
CA ARG A 88 2.46 9.02 4.40
C ARG A 88 2.41 8.96 5.92
N ILE A 89 1.24 8.65 6.47
CA ILE A 89 1.03 8.59 7.91
C ILE A 89 1.94 7.50 8.50
N LEU A 90 1.97 6.30 7.90
CA LEU A 90 2.83 5.21 8.36
C LEU A 90 4.31 5.58 8.31
N GLY A 91 4.77 6.26 7.25
CA GLY A 91 6.13 6.78 7.18
C GLY A 91 6.42 7.84 8.24
N ALA A 92 5.48 8.75 8.49
CA ALA A 92 5.61 9.87 9.41
C ALA A 92 5.65 9.45 10.88
N ILE A 93 4.78 8.53 11.29
CA ILE A 93 4.64 8.11 12.69
C ILE A 93 5.70 7.10 13.10
N ARG A 94 6.36 6.43 12.14
CA ARG A 94 7.30 5.34 12.41
C ARG A 94 8.40 5.68 13.43
N PRO A 95 9.04 6.87 13.41
CA PRO A 95 10.06 7.22 14.40
C PRO A 95 9.50 7.40 15.82
N TYR A 96 8.18 7.56 15.96
CA TYR A 96 7.52 7.90 17.22
C TYR A 96 6.89 6.71 17.93
N VAL A 97 6.65 5.60 17.22
CA VAL A 97 5.94 4.44 17.76
C VAL A 97 6.88 3.25 17.97
N SER A 98 6.76 2.61 19.13
CA SER A 98 7.52 1.40 19.47
C SER A 98 7.00 0.12 18.77
N ALA A 99 5.74 0.12 18.34
CA ALA A 99 5.12 -1.03 17.68
C ALA A 99 5.60 -1.21 16.23
N ARG A 100 5.73 -2.46 15.77
CA ARG A 100 5.94 -2.77 14.36
C ARG A 100 4.68 -2.45 13.56
N ILE A 101 4.77 -1.44 12.71
CA ILE A 101 3.72 -1.04 11.75
C ILE A 101 4.13 -1.39 10.32
N PRO A 102 3.19 -1.49 9.37
CA PRO A 102 3.54 -1.73 7.97
C PRO A 102 4.47 -0.65 7.43
N LEU A 103 5.54 -1.08 6.75
CA LEU A 103 6.41 -0.21 5.97
C LEU A 103 6.08 -0.42 4.50
N ILE A 104 5.46 0.58 3.87
CA ILE A 104 5.14 0.47 2.45
C ILE A 104 6.43 0.62 1.63
N GLU A 105 6.77 -0.43 0.89
CA GLU A 105 7.99 -0.55 0.08
C GLU A 105 7.68 -0.42 -1.42
N TRP A 106 6.48 -0.84 -1.85
CA TRP A 106 6.05 -0.79 -3.25
C TRP A 106 4.78 0.05 -3.43
N PHE A 107 4.71 0.81 -4.52
CA PHE A 107 3.62 1.75 -4.80
C PHE A 107 3.25 1.71 -6.28
N GLY A 108 1.99 1.40 -6.57
CA GLY A 108 1.47 1.40 -7.94
C GLY A 108 1.00 2.80 -8.28
N GLN A 109 1.54 3.40 -9.34
CA GLN A 109 1.07 4.70 -9.80
C GLN A 109 -0.38 4.59 -10.30
N SER A 110 -1.19 5.60 -9.98
CA SER A 110 -2.52 5.82 -10.54
C SER A 110 -2.46 6.91 -11.60
N GLN A 111 -3.40 6.89 -12.55
CA GLN A 111 -3.61 7.97 -13.52
C GLN A 111 -4.32 9.18 -12.87
N GLU A 112 -4.97 8.96 -11.71
CA GLU A 112 -5.56 10.03 -10.92
C GLU A 112 -4.53 10.62 -9.95
N ASP A 113 -4.47 11.95 -9.90
CA ASP A 113 -3.63 12.66 -8.94
C ASP A 113 -3.92 12.19 -7.50
N PHE A 114 -2.83 11.96 -6.76
CA PHE A 114 -2.86 11.63 -5.34
C PHE A 114 -3.52 10.29 -4.97
N ALA A 115 -3.72 9.38 -5.93
CA ALA A 115 -4.16 8.01 -5.71
C ALA A 115 -3.04 7.00 -5.99
N VAL A 116 -3.13 5.81 -5.38
CA VAL A 116 -2.32 4.64 -5.72
C VAL A 116 -3.20 3.52 -6.27
N SER A 117 -2.69 2.77 -7.25
CA SER A 117 -3.37 1.62 -7.85
C SER A 117 -3.10 0.31 -7.09
N ALA A 118 -2.03 0.26 -6.30
CA ALA A 118 -1.71 -0.80 -5.35
C ALA A 118 -0.65 -0.32 -4.35
N ILE A 119 -0.55 -0.97 -3.19
CA ILE A 119 0.57 -0.81 -2.25
C ILE A 119 1.11 -2.18 -1.83
N GLY A 120 2.42 -2.27 -1.61
CA GLY A 120 3.09 -3.49 -1.16
C GLY A 120 3.95 -3.23 0.08
N TYR A 121 3.95 -4.18 1.01
CA TYR A 121 4.78 -4.12 2.22
C TYR A 121 5.11 -5.52 2.74
N ARG A 122 6.17 -5.61 3.55
CA ARG A 122 6.54 -6.87 4.22
C ARG A 122 5.45 -7.28 5.20
N LYS A 123 5.04 -8.54 5.14
CA LYS A 123 4.05 -9.12 6.05
C LYS A 123 4.51 -8.98 7.49
N LEU A 124 3.65 -8.45 8.35
CA LEU A 124 3.87 -8.46 9.79
C LEU A 124 3.59 -9.87 10.32
N SER A 125 4.64 -10.57 10.75
CA SER A 125 4.49 -11.88 11.37
C SER A 125 3.87 -11.77 12.77
N GLY A 126 2.86 -12.58 13.02
CA GLY A 126 2.21 -12.68 14.33
C GLY A 126 0.85 -13.36 14.25
N THR A 127 0.24 -13.53 15.42
CA THR A 127 -1.10 -14.08 15.58
C THR A 127 -2.05 -12.93 15.94
N PRO A 128 -3.23 -12.81 15.31
CA PRO A 128 -4.22 -11.82 15.70
C PRO A 128 -4.61 -11.95 17.18
N LEU A 129 -4.78 -10.83 17.88
CA LEU A 129 -5.04 -10.82 19.33
C LEU A 129 -6.25 -11.65 19.76
N TRP A 130 -7.30 -11.71 18.93
CA TRP A 130 -8.51 -12.49 19.21
C TRP A 130 -8.26 -14.01 19.24
N ALA A 131 -7.19 -14.49 18.60
CA ALA A 131 -6.78 -15.89 18.64
C ALA A 131 -5.82 -16.20 19.80
N ILE A 132 -5.46 -15.19 20.62
CA ILE A 132 -4.62 -15.38 21.81
C ILE A 132 -5.54 -15.53 23.04
N PRO A 133 -5.46 -16.65 23.77
CA PRO A 133 -6.29 -16.86 24.95
C PRO A 133 -5.93 -15.86 26.07
N PRO A 134 -6.87 -15.59 27.01
CA PRO A 134 -6.56 -14.83 28.22
C PRO A 134 -5.36 -15.42 28.99
N GLY A 135 -4.54 -14.53 29.55
CA GLY A 135 -3.35 -14.92 30.33
C GLY A 135 -2.17 -13.95 30.13
N PRO A 136 -1.02 -14.25 30.74
CA PRO A 136 0.12 -13.33 30.81
C PRO A 136 0.60 -12.80 29.45
N THR A 137 0.55 -13.65 28.41
CA THR A 137 0.90 -13.26 27.04
C THR A 137 -0.06 -12.20 26.50
N ARG A 138 -1.37 -12.39 26.64
CA ARG A 138 -2.38 -11.44 26.20
C ARG A 138 -2.25 -10.12 26.97
N ASP A 139 -2.02 -10.18 28.28
CA ASP A 139 -1.84 -9.00 29.12
C ASP A 139 -0.60 -8.19 28.70
N GLY A 140 0.49 -8.89 28.32
CA GLY A 140 1.67 -8.28 27.73
C GLY A 140 1.35 -7.51 26.44
N VAL A 141 0.59 -8.13 25.52
CA VAL A 141 0.17 -7.48 24.27
C VAL A 141 -0.74 -6.28 24.55
N LEU A 142 -1.69 -6.38 25.49
CA LEU A 142 -2.57 -5.28 25.85
C LEU A 142 -1.79 -4.08 26.42
N ARG A 143 -0.74 -4.33 27.22
CA ARG A 143 0.16 -3.26 27.67
C ARG A 143 0.88 -2.59 26.50
N GLN A 144 1.34 -3.36 25.51
CA GLN A 144 1.96 -2.82 24.29
C GLN A 144 0.97 -2.01 23.44
N VAL A 145 -0.29 -2.44 23.33
CA VAL A 145 -1.35 -1.64 22.69
C VAL A 145 -1.54 -0.31 23.41
N GLY A 146 -1.59 -0.33 24.75
CA GLY A 146 -1.67 0.88 25.56
C GLY A 146 -0.46 1.81 25.33
N GLN A 147 0.75 1.25 25.21
CA GLN A 147 1.94 2.04 24.88
C GLN A 147 1.86 2.63 23.47
N PHE A 148 1.47 1.84 22.47
CA PHE A 148 1.32 2.32 21.10
C PHE A 148 0.33 3.49 21.00
N LEU A 149 -0.81 3.42 21.70
CA LEU A 149 -1.78 4.51 21.72
C LEU A 149 -1.23 5.77 22.40
N ARG A 150 -0.44 5.61 23.48
CA ARG A 150 0.25 6.75 24.12
C ARG A 150 1.27 7.39 23.17
N ASP A 151 2.12 6.57 22.55
CA ASP A 151 3.12 7.00 21.57
C ASP A 151 2.45 7.79 20.44
N LEU A 152 1.37 7.24 19.87
CA LEU A 152 0.61 7.85 18.77
C LEU A 152 -0.04 9.18 19.15
N HIS A 153 -0.66 9.26 20.34
CA HIS A 153 -1.32 10.49 20.80
C HIS A 153 -0.33 11.58 21.26
N ALA A 154 0.91 11.22 21.57
CA ALA A 154 1.94 12.17 21.94
C ALA A 154 2.63 12.84 20.74
N ILE A 155 2.35 12.40 19.51
CA ILE A 155 3.00 12.95 18.32
C ILE A 155 2.57 14.42 18.11
N PRO A 156 3.52 15.36 18.03
CA PRO A 156 3.19 16.75 17.75
C PRO A 156 2.68 16.90 16.33
N ILE A 157 1.42 17.33 16.18
CA ILE A 157 0.77 17.52 14.87
C ILE A 157 1.55 18.50 13.98
N SER A 158 2.18 19.52 14.58
CA SER A 158 3.03 20.50 13.89
C SER A 158 4.23 19.86 13.16
N GLY A 159 4.70 18.69 13.61
CA GLY A 159 5.77 17.92 12.96
C GLY A 159 5.31 17.02 11.82
N LEU A 160 4.02 16.66 11.75
CA LEU A 160 3.47 15.73 10.75
C LEU A 160 3.22 16.37 9.37
N ASN A 161 3.09 17.70 9.30
CA ASN A 161 2.85 18.43 8.04
C ASN A 161 4.05 18.44 7.08
N LYS A 162 5.23 17.95 7.50
CA LYS A 162 6.50 18.09 6.76
C LYS A 162 7.01 16.81 6.09
N VAL A 163 6.23 15.73 6.05
CA VAL A 163 6.71 14.48 5.41
C VAL A 163 6.68 14.60 3.89
N HIS A 164 7.83 14.96 3.33
CA HIS A 164 8.10 14.89 1.90
C HIS A 164 8.28 13.43 1.50
N VAL A 165 7.28 12.87 0.82
CA VAL A 165 7.46 11.64 0.04
C VAL A 165 7.87 12.09 -1.36
N LYS A 166 8.98 11.58 -1.89
CA LYS A 166 9.66 12.03 -3.13
C LYS A 166 8.74 12.26 -4.36
N TRP A 167 7.54 11.68 -4.35
CA TRP A 167 6.56 11.71 -5.45
C TRP A 167 5.21 12.35 -5.08
N PHE A 168 5.14 13.04 -3.92
CA PHE A 168 3.92 13.68 -3.44
C PHE A 168 4.22 15.03 -2.79
N ARG A 169 3.59 16.10 -3.30
CA ARG A 169 3.63 17.44 -2.70
C ARG A 169 2.40 17.63 -1.80
N TRP A 170 2.63 17.84 -0.51
CA TRP A 170 1.58 18.28 0.40
C TRP A 170 1.20 19.72 0.03
N THR A 171 -0.02 19.92 -0.48
CA THR A 171 -0.51 21.26 -0.83
C THR A 171 -1.12 22.00 0.36
N GLY A 172 -1.21 21.36 1.52
CA GLY A 172 -2.04 21.84 2.62
C GLY A 172 -3.52 21.80 2.24
N TYR A 173 -4.37 21.54 3.22
CA TYR A 173 -5.70 22.15 3.18
C TYR A 173 -5.63 23.29 4.19
N ASN A 174 -5.86 24.51 3.69
CA ASN A 174 -6.23 25.63 4.53
C ASN A 174 -7.55 25.25 5.19
N VAL A 175 -7.54 25.14 6.51
CA VAL A 175 -8.76 25.27 7.31
C VAL A 175 -9.00 26.76 7.51
#